data_AF-A0A933H6V9-F1
#
_entry.id   AF-A0A933H6V9-F1
#
_cell.length_a   1.000
_cell.length_b   1.000
_cell.length_c   1.000
_cell.angle_alpha   90.00
_cell.angle_beta   90.00
_cell.angle_gamma   90.00
#
_symmetry.space_group_name_H-M   'P 1'
#
loop_
_entity.id
_entity.type
_entity.pdbx_description
1 polymer ?
#
loop_
_entity_poly.entity_id
_entity_poly.type
_entity_poly.pdbx_seq_one_letter_code
_entity_poly.pdbx_strand_id
1 'polypeptide(L)'
;MNNSITDIKGIRVGHAQNDEALTGCTVILCEGGAVGGIDQRGGAPGTRETDALHPMHLVEKVHAIMLAGGSAFGLDAASGAVKYLEERGVGFDVRVAKVPIVPAAIL
;
A
#
# COMPACT_ATOMS: atom_id res chain seq x y z
N MET A 1 -5.81 8.30 22.57
CA MET A 1 -6.25 7.39 21.51
C MET A 1 -7.40 8.05 20.79
N ASN A 2 -7.42 8.04 19.45
CA ASN A 2 -8.42 8.66 18.60
C ASN A 2 -9.45 7.67 18.03
N ASN A 3 -9.44 6.41 18.50
CA ASN A 3 -10.30 5.32 18.10
C ASN A 3 -10.23 5.03 16.59
N SER A 4 -9.00 4.98 16.05
CA SER A 4 -8.75 4.72 14.63
C SER A 4 -7.52 3.83 14.44
N ILE A 5 -7.26 3.41 13.20
CA ILE A 5 -6.05 2.62 12.87
C ILE A 5 -4.74 3.34 13.26
N THR A 6 -4.74 4.67 13.35
CA THR A 6 -3.56 5.46 13.74
C THR A 6 -3.25 5.42 15.24
N ASP A 7 -4.11 4.79 16.06
CA ASP A 7 -3.75 4.48 17.45
C ASP A 7 -2.61 3.46 17.54
N ILE A 8 -2.37 2.69 16.47
CA ILE A 8 -1.21 1.81 16.34
C ILE A 8 0.02 2.68 16.02
N LYS A 9 0.96 2.75 16.96
CA LYS A 9 2.19 3.53 16.80
C LYS A 9 2.93 3.15 15.51
N GLY A 10 3.27 4.17 14.72
CA GLY A 10 4.01 4.01 13.45
C GLY A 10 3.12 3.85 12.22
N ILE A 11 1.81 3.63 12.38
CA ILE A 11 0.84 3.69 11.29
C ILE A 11 0.43 5.14 11.05
N ARG A 12 0.52 5.58 9.80
CA ARG A 12 0.00 6.87 9.34
C ARG A 12 -0.99 6.65 8.21
N VAL A 13 -1.99 7.52 8.08
CA VAL A 13 -2.98 7.45 6.99
C VAL A 13 -3.00 8.78 6.25
N GLY A 14 -3.06 8.72 4.92
CA GLY A 14 -3.21 9.87 4.05
C GLY A 14 -4.32 9.66 3.05
N HIS A 15 -5.01 10.75 2.69
CA HIS A 15 -6.10 10.76 1.72
C HIS A 15 -5.86 11.85 0.67
N ALA A 16 -6.20 11.57 -0.57
CA ALA A 16 -6.31 12.55 -1.63
C ALA A 16 -7.55 12.24 -2.47
N GLN A 17 -8.31 13.27 -2.86
CA GLN A 17 -9.58 13.10 -3.56
C GLN A 17 -9.75 14.15 -4.66
N ASN A 18 -10.56 13.80 -5.66
CA ASN A 18 -11.07 14.69 -6.69
C ASN A 18 -12.60 14.66 -6.63
N ASP A 19 -13.18 15.77 -6.15
CA ASP A 19 -14.63 15.89 -5.93
C ASP A 19 -15.42 16.02 -7.24
N GLU A 20 -14.82 16.55 -8.31
CA GLU A 20 -15.47 16.65 -9.62
C GLU A 20 -15.57 15.28 -10.30
N ALA A 21 -14.49 14.49 -10.23
CA ALA A 21 -14.43 13.14 -10.78
C ALA A 21 -14.99 12.06 -9.84
N LEU A 22 -15.41 12.42 -8.62
CA LEU A 22 -15.92 11.52 -7.59
C LEU A 22 -15.00 10.31 -7.32
N THR A 23 -13.70 10.56 -7.22
CA THR A 23 -12.69 9.53 -6.99
C THR A 23 -11.61 9.99 -6.01
N GLY A 24 -10.74 9.07 -5.59
CA GLY A 24 -9.65 9.37 -4.69
C GLY A 24 -8.84 8.14 -4.34
N CYS A 25 -7.89 8.34 -3.44
CA CYS A 25 -7.05 7.28 -2.93
C CYS A 25 -6.71 7.49 -1.46
N THR A 26 -6.45 6.37 -0.77
CA THR A 26 -6.02 6.31 0.62
C THR A 26 -4.75 5.48 0.68
N VAL A 27 -3.75 6.01 1.40
CA VAL A 27 -2.54 5.26 1.73
C VAL A 27 -2.49 5.02 3.23
N ILE A 28 -2.17 3.79 3.61
CA ILE A 28 -1.80 3.42 4.98
C ILE A 28 -0.29 3.22 4.97
N LEU A 29 0.46 4.13 5.59
CA LEU A 29 1.92 4.11 5.64
C LEU A 29 2.40 3.39 6.90
N CYS A 30 3.36 2.49 6.71
CA CYS A 30 4.06 1.76 7.76
C CYS A 30 5.56 1.72 7.44
N GLU A 31 6.21 2.89 7.42
CA GLU A 31 7.59 3.06 6.94
C GLU A 31 8.65 2.24 7.69
N GLY A 32 8.39 1.88 8.95
CA GLY A 32 9.24 0.96 9.72
C GLY A 32 9.13 -0.51 9.27
N GLY A 33 8.26 -0.79 8.30
CA GLY A 33 7.84 -2.11 7.88
C GLY A 33 6.80 -2.71 8.82
N ALA A 34 5.74 -3.31 8.27
CA ALA A 34 4.76 -4.10 9.01
C ALA A 34 4.62 -5.48 8.36
N VAL A 35 4.43 -6.53 9.17
CA VAL A 35 4.16 -7.87 8.64
C VAL A 35 2.87 -7.84 7.84
N GLY A 36 2.93 -8.30 6.59
CA GLY A 36 1.81 -8.27 5.65
C GLY A 36 1.14 -9.63 5.48
N GLY A 37 -0.13 -9.61 5.10
CA GLY A 37 -0.92 -10.76 4.71
C GLY A 37 -2.17 -10.30 3.96
N ILE A 38 -2.76 -11.17 3.14
CA ILE A 38 -3.95 -10.83 2.36
C ILE A 38 -4.94 -11.99 2.29
N ASP A 39 -6.23 -11.64 2.31
CA ASP A 39 -7.34 -12.52 1.99
C ASP A 39 -8.27 -11.78 1.01
N GLN A 40 -8.34 -12.28 -0.22
CA GLN A 40 -9.19 -11.72 -1.27
C GLN A 40 -10.38 -12.65 -1.52
N ARG A 41 -11.58 -12.14 -1.21
CA ARG A 41 -12.81 -12.94 -1.28
C ARG A 41 -13.76 -12.59 -2.41
N GLY A 42 -13.57 -11.44 -3.06
CA GLY A 42 -14.38 -11.02 -4.21
C GLY A 42 -14.01 -11.82 -5.48
N GLY A 43 -15.01 -12.02 -6.35
CA GLY A 43 -14.84 -12.77 -7.61
C GLY A 43 -14.21 -11.98 -8.77
N ALA A 44 -14.11 -10.65 -8.65
CA ALA A 44 -13.51 -9.76 -9.64
C ALA A 44 -12.53 -8.79 -8.96
N PRO A 45 -11.36 -9.27 -8.51
CA PRO A 45 -10.37 -8.43 -7.85
C PRO A 45 -9.67 -7.50 -8.83
N GLY A 46 -9.35 -6.29 -8.38
CA GLY A 46 -8.29 -5.48 -8.96
C GLY A 46 -7.23 -5.24 -7.90
N THR A 47 -6.07 -5.86 -8.05
CA THR A 47 -5.03 -5.86 -7.03
C THR A 47 -3.64 -5.77 -7.63
N ARG A 48 -2.68 -5.30 -6.82
CA ARG A 48 -1.26 -5.25 -7.15
C ARG A 48 -0.45 -5.86 -6.00
N GLU A 49 0.59 -6.63 -6.35
CA GLU A 49 1.62 -7.13 -5.44
C GLU A 49 1.13 -8.04 -4.31
N THR A 50 -0.02 -8.69 -4.50
CA THR A 50 -0.64 -9.55 -3.49
C THR A 50 0.12 -10.86 -3.29
N ASP A 51 0.71 -11.40 -4.35
CA ASP A 51 1.58 -12.59 -4.26
C ASP A 51 2.75 -12.36 -3.31
N ALA A 52 3.31 -11.14 -3.22
CA ALA A 52 4.42 -10.84 -2.31
C ALA A 52 4.03 -11.02 -0.83
N LEU A 53 2.74 -11.03 -0.51
CA LEU A 53 2.22 -11.24 0.85
C LEU A 53 1.99 -12.71 1.20
N HIS A 54 2.27 -13.62 0.27
CA HIS A 54 2.21 -15.04 0.56
C HIS A 54 3.35 -15.42 1.53
N PRO A 55 3.06 -16.16 2.63
CA PRO A 55 4.04 -16.41 3.70
C PRO A 55 5.25 -17.24 3.27
N MET A 56 5.20 -17.86 2.09
CA MET A 56 6.31 -18.62 1.52
C MET A 56 7.26 -17.78 0.65
N HIS A 57 6.97 -16.50 0.44
CA HIS A 57 7.79 -15.61 -0.38
C HIS A 57 8.78 -14.80 0.47
N LEU A 58 9.75 -14.19 -0.22
CA LEU A 58 10.89 -13.52 0.39
C LEU A 58 10.52 -12.30 1.26
N VAL A 59 9.42 -11.63 0.91
CA VAL A 59 9.06 -10.35 1.49
C VAL A 59 8.21 -10.58 2.74
N GLU A 60 8.78 -10.25 3.90
CA GLU A 60 8.08 -10.37 5.19
C GLU A 60 7.30 -9.10 5.57
N LYS A 61 7.70 -7.94 5.02
CA LYS A 61 7.19 -6.63 5.44
C LYS A 61 6.73 -5.77 4.27
N VAL A 62 5.58 -5.16 4.46
CA VAL A 62 5.06 -4.07 3.62
C VAL A 62 5.45 -2.72 4.21
N HIS A 63 5.51 -1.71 3.35
CA HIS A 63 5.89 -0.34 3.73
C HIS A 63 4.71 0.64 3.59
N ALA A 64 3.73 0.26 2.77
CA ALA A 64 2.42 0.89 2.71
C ALA A 64 1.36 -0.08 2.16
N ILE A 65 0.10 0.30 2.29
CA ILE A 65 -1.04 -0.30 1.58
C ILE A 65 -1.77 0.81 0.84
N MET A 66 -2.13 0.57 -0.42
CA MET A 66 -2.84 1.54 -1.25
C MET A 66 -4.28 1.09 -1.53
N LEU A 67 -5.24 1.97 -1.29
CA LEU A 67 -6.65 1.81 -1.68
C LEU A 67 -7.01 2.95 -2.63
N ALA A 68 -7.61 2.65 -3.78
CA ALA A 68 -7.97 3.69 -4.75
C ALA A 68 -9.26 3.39 -5.49
N GLY A 69 -10.04 4.42 -5.80
CA GLY A 69 -11.10 4.31 -6.79
C GLY A 69 -10.55 4.25 -8.21
N GLY A 70 -11.44 4.15 -9.20
CA GLY A 70 -11.08 4.17 -10.62
C GLY A 70 -10.83 2.79 -11.22
N SER A 71 -11.29 1.73 -10.55
CA SER A 71 -11.12 0.35 -11.01
C SER A 71 -9.65 0.03 -11.34
N ALA A 72 -9.38 -0.84 -12.32
CA ALA A 72 -8.03 -1.27 -12.68
C ALA A 72 -7.05 -0.12 -12.95
N PHE A 73 -7.51 1.02 -13.48
CA PHE A 73 -6.68 2.20 -13.70
C PHE A 73 -6.18 2.83 -12.39
N GLY A 74 -6.95 2.71 -11.31
CA GLY A 74 -6.59 3.19 -9.98
C GLY A 74 -5.34 2.53 -9.39
N LEU A 75 -4.91 1.38 -9.93
CA LEU A 75 -3.68 0.70 -9.47
C LEU A 75 -2.43 1.55 -9.67
N ASP A 76 -2.47 2.53 -10.59
CA ASP A 76 -1.38 3.49 -10.80
C ASP A 76 -1.10 4.36 -9.56
N ALA A 77 -2.09 4.55 -8.68
CA ALA A 77 -1.91 5.30 -7.45
C ALA A 77 -0.85 4.66 -6.53
N ALA A 78 -0.68 3.33 -6.59
CA ALA A 78 0.37 2.64 -5.84
C ALA A 78 1.79 3.05 -6.27
N SER A 79 1.98 3.40 -7.55
CA SER A 79 3.27 3.88 -8.06
C SER A 79 3.69 5.19 -7.40
N GLY A 80 2.74 6.06 -7.04
CA GLY A 80 3.01 7.28 -6.29
C GLY A 80 3.53 7.00 -4.88
N ALA A 81 2.93 6.02 -4.19
CA ALA A 81 3.38 5.58 -2.87
C ALA A 81 4.77 4.90 -2.93
N VAL A 82 5.02 4.08 -3.95
CA VAL A 82 6.37 3.50 -4.19
C VAL A 82 7.39 4.62 -4.35
N LYS A 83 7.15 5.59 -5.24
CA LYS A 83 8.08 6.72 -5.44
C LYS A 83 8.32 7.50 -4.13
N TYR A 84 7.27 7.81 -3.38
CA TYR A 84 7.37 8.53 -2.10
C TYR A 84 8.29 7.82 -1.09
N LEU A 85 8.17 6.49 -0.99
CA LEU A 85 8.94 5.66 -0.07
C LEU A 85 10.39 5.46 -0.56
N GLU A 86 10.58 5.26 -1.86
CA GLU A 86 11.90 5.13 -2.48
C GLU A 86 12.74 6.40 -2.24
N GLU A 87 12.18 7.58 -2.47
CA GLU A 87 12.84 8.88 -2.22
C GLU A 87 13.27 9.07 -0.75
N ARG A 88 12.68 8.30 0.17
CA ARG A 88 12.98 8.31 1.61
C ARG A 88 13.86 7.16 2.06
N GLY A 89 14.31 6.31 1.13
CA GLY A 89 15.10 5.13 1.47
C GLY A 89 14.31 4.15 2.35
N VAL A 90 13.02 4.00 2.10
CA VAL A 90 12.13 3.04 2.76
C VAL A 90 11.80 1.93 1.78
N GLY A 91 12.07 0.68 2.14
CA GLY A 91 11.83 -0.46 1.27
C GLY A 91 12.63 -1.70 1.70
N PHE A 92 12.35 -2.81 1.03
CA PHE A 92 13.11 -4.04 1.13
C PHE A 92 14.50 -3.84 0.53
N ASP A 93 15.54 -4.15 1.31
CA ASP A 93 16.93 -3.95 0.88
C ASP A 93 17.37 -5.06 -0.09
N VAL A 94 17.54 -4.69 -1.37
CA VAL A 94 18.04 -5.58 -2.43
C VAL A 94 19.54 -5.41 -2.67
N ARG A 95 20.28 -4.83 -1.71
CA ARG A 95 21.73 -4.53 -1.71
C ARG A 95 22.16 -3.38 -2.62
N VAL A 96 21.44 -3.12 -3.70
CA VAL A 96 21.73 -2.02 -4.64
C VAL A 96 20.74 -0.85 -4.52
N ALA A 97 19.58 -1.11 -3.93
CA ALA A 97 18.52 -0.15 -3.70
C ALA A 97 17.59 -0.66 -2.59
N LYS A 98 16.65 0.18 -2.17
CA LYS A 98 15.52 -0.25 -1.34
C LYS A 98 14.27 -0.22 -2.19
N VAL A 99 13.62 -1.38 -2.32
CA VAL A 99 12.41 -1.56 -3.12
C VAL A 99 11.19 -1.51 -2.20
N PRO A 100 10.36 -0.46 -2.27
CA PRO A 100 9.13 -0.40 -1.48
C PRO A 100 8.16 -1.50 -1.89
N ILE A 101 7.58 -2.14 -0.88
CA ILE A 101 6.52 -3.14 -1.04
C ILE A 101 5.21 -2.45 -0.66
N VAL A 102 4.36 -2.25 -1.66
CA VAL A 102 3.12 -1.49 -1.61
C VAL A 102 2.00 -2.26 -2.30
N PRO A 103 1.39 -3.24 -1.61
CA PRO A 103 0.20 -3.90 -2.11
C PRO A 103 -0.95 -2.92 -2.27
N ALA A 104 -1.77 -3.14 -3.29
CA ALA A 104 -2.90 -2.27 -3.59
C ALA A 104 -4.17 -3.04 -3.92
N ALA A 105 -5.31 -2.43 -3.63
CA ALA A 105 -6.63 -2.88 -4.05
C ALA A 105 -7.44 -1.68 -4.57
N ILE A 106 -8.24 -1.91 -5.61
CA ILE A 106 -9.07 -0.87 -6.23
C ILE A 106 -10.57 -1.14 -6.09
N LEU A 107 -11.36 -0.08 -6.24
CA LEU A 107 -12.82 -0.11 -6.28
C LEU A 107 -13.36 0.58 -7.53
#